data_AF-A0A9E4F003-F1
#
_entry.id   AF-A0A9E4F003-F1
#
_cell.length_a   1.000
_cell.length_b   1.000
_cell.length_c   1.000
_cell.angle_alpha   90.00
_cell.angle_beta   90.00
_cell.angle_gamma   90.00
#
_symmetry.space_group_name_H-M   'P 1'
#
loop_
_entity.id
_entity.type
_entity.pdbx_description
1 polymer ?
#
loop_
_entity_poly.entity_id
_entity_poly.type
_entity_poly.pdbx_seq_one_letter_code
_entity_poly.pdbx_strand_id
1 'polypeptide(L)' 'DVARAEKLEFLVQEGRTLAQAALRFVLMHEEVSCALVGFSGEEQLLEALSCIGAGPLKKDEMQRIGKIWQNDFA' A
#
# COMPACT_ATOMS: atom_id res chain seq x y z
N ASP A 1 2.95 -6.25 12.46
CA ASP A 1 4.18 -6.06 13.23
C ASP A 1 5.18 -5.28 12.39
N VAL A 2 5.92 -4.35 13.00
CA VAL A 2 6.79 -3.36 12.35
C VAL A 2 7.79 -4.04 11.41
N ALA A 3 8.42 -5.13 11.84
CA ALA A 3 9.37 -5.89 11.03
C ALA A 3 8.77 -6.44 9.72
N ARG A 4 7.46 -6.66 9.66
CA ARG A 4 6.77 -7.07 8.44
C ARG A 4 6.58 -5.89 7.47
N ALA A 5 6.28 -4.71 8.02
CA ALA A 5 6.12 -3.49 7.24
C ALA A 5 7.46 -3.04 6.63
N GLU A 6 8.56 -3.15 7.37
CA GLU A 6 9.90 -2.81 6.89
C GLU A 6 10.31 -3.59 5.62
N LYS A 7 9.85 -4.84 5.47
CA LYS A 7 10.09 -5.63 4.25
C LYS A 7 9.40 -5.06 3.00
N LEU A 8 8.41 -4.19 3.19
CA LEU A 8 7.63 -3.55 2.13
C LEU A 8 8.12 -2.13 1.80
N GLU A 9 9.18 -1.64 2.46
CA GLU A 9 9.75 -0.29 2.22
C GLU A 9 10.16 -0.03 0.77
N PHE A 10 10.42 -1.08 -0.01
CA PHE A 10 10.68 -0.93 -1.45
C PHE A 10 9.50 -0.37 -2.26
N LEU A 11 8.30 -0.31 -1.67
CA LEU A 11 7.12 0.32 -2.27
C LEU A 11 7.14 1.85 -2.12
N VAL A 12 7.98 2.40 -1.25
CA VAL A 12 8.15 3.85 -1.13
C VAL A 12 8.86 4.39 -2.38
N GLN A 13 8.28 5.42 -2.98
CA GLN A 13 8.82 6.09 -4.18
C GLN A 13 8.69 7.60 -4.00
N GLU A 14 9.34 8.38 -4.87
CA GLU A 14 9.08 9.81 -4.96
C GLU A 14 7.59 10.04 -5.23
N GLY A 15 6.92 10.76 -4.32
CA GLY A 15 5.48 11.00 -4.39
C GLY A 15 4.58 9.82 -3.98
N ARG A 16 5.12 8.73 -3.41
CA ARG A 16 4.33 7.63 -2.86
C ARG A 16 4.86 7.12 -1.53
N THR A 17 4.06 7.24 -0.47
CA THR A 17 4.35 6.68 0.85
C THR A 17 3.96 5.19 0.95
N LEU A 18 4.39 4.51 2.01
CA LEU A 18 4.01 3.12 2.24
C LEU A 18 2.52 2.96 2.52
N ALA A 19 1.90 3.89 3.27
CA ALA A 19 0.47 3.89 3.53
C ALA A 19 -0.34 4.05 2.24
N GLN A 20 0.10 4.95 1.36
CA GLN A 20 -0.50 5.12 0.03
C GLN A 20 -0.35 3.85 -0.82
N ALA A 21 0.83 3.22 -0.82
CA ALA A 21 1.03 1.96 -1.55
C ALA A 21 0.11 0.84 -1.03
N ALA A 22 -0.09 0.74 0.28
CA ALA A 22 -1.03 -0.20 0.88
C ALA A 22 -2.48 0.08 0.47
N LEU A 23 -2.89 1.35 0.45
CA LEU A 23 -4.22 1.74 -0.01
C LEU A 23 -4.42 1.42 -1.50
N ARG A 24 -3.40 1.65 -2.34
CA ARG A 24 -3.42 1.26 -3.76
C ARG A 24 -3.47 -0.24 -3.95
N PHE A 25 -2.77 -1.02 -3.13
CA PHE A 25 -2.80 -2.48 -3.19
C PHE A 25 -4.21 -3.04 -2.98
N VAL A 26 -4.96 -2.50 -2.01
CA VAL A 26 -6.33 -2.95 -1.75
C VAL A 26 -7.28 -2.47 -2.86
N LEU A 27 -7.19 -1.18 -3.24
CA LEU A 27 -8.11 -0.57 -4.19
C LEU A 27 -7.85 -0.92 -5.66
N MET A 28 -6.73 -1.58 -6.00
CA MET A 28 -6.50 -2.08 -7.35
C MET A 28 -7.23 -3.38 -7.65
N HIS A 29 -7.82 -4.03 -6.64
CA HIS A 29 -8.66 -5.22 -6.83
C HIS A 29 -10.11 -4.81 -7.07
N GLU A 30 -10.64 -5.06 -8.27
CA GLU A 30 -11.95 -4.54 -8.70
C GLU A 30 -13.12 -5.00 -7.82
N GLU A 31 -13.01 -6.16 -7.15
CA GLU A 31 -14.05 -6.65 -6.25
C GLU A 31 -14.10 -5.92 -4.89
N VAL A 32 -13.10 -5.08 -4.59
CA VAL A 32 -13.08 -4.28 -3.36
C VAL A 32 -13.80 -2.95 -3.61
N SER A 33 -14.95 -2.76 -2.99
CA SER A 33 -15.75 -1.54 -3.18
C SER A 33 -15.18 -0.30 -2.49
N CYS A 34 -14.57 -0.46 -1.31
CA CYS A 34 -13.99 0.64 -0.56
C CYS A 34 -12.90 0.15 0.42
N ALA A 35 -12.05 1.09 0.84
CA ALA A 35 -11.09 0.88 1.92
C ALA A 35 -11.41 1.86 3.05
N LEU A 36 -11.56 1.32 4.27
CA LEU A 36 -11.78 2.12 5.47
C LEU A 36 -10.42 2.45 6.10
N VAL A 37 -10.07 3.74 6.10
CA VAL A 37 -8.79 4.22 6.64
C VAL A 37 -9.03 4.85 8.00
N GLY A 38 -8.28 4.39 9.02
CA GLY A 38 -8.23 5.04 10.32
C GLY A 38 -7.13 6.09 10.37
N PHE A 39 -7.45 7.28 10.86
CA PHE A 39 -6.51 8.39 11.01
C PHE A 39 -6.67 9.04 12.39
N SER A 40 -5.57 9.52 12.96
CA SER A 40 -5.51 10.23 14.24
C SER A 40 -5.26 11.74 14.07
N GLY A 41 -5.23 12.24 12.84
CA GLY A 41 -5.00 13.65 12.54
C GLY A 41 -5.22 13.97 11.05
N GLU A 42 -5.31 15.27 10.75
CA GLU A 42 -5.58 15.77 9.40
C GLU A 42 -4.50 15.38 8.38
N GLU A 43 -3.23 15.37 8.79
CA GLU A 43 -2.11 15.01 7.92
C GLU A 43 -2.26 13.61 7.31
N GLN A 44 -2.67 12.62 8.12
CA GLN A 44 -2.89 11.24 7.67
C GLN A 44 -4.11 11.13 6.73
N LEU A 45 -5.15 11.95 6.98
CA LEU A 45 -6.30 12.04 6.09
C LEU A 45 -5.86 12.58 4.72
N LEU A 46 -5.14 13.70 4.70
CA LEU A 46 -4.64 14.31 3.45
C LEU A 46 -3.69 13.37 2.71
N GLU A 47 -2.81 12.67 3.44
CA GLU A 47 -1.94 11.64 2.87
C GLU A 47 -2.73 10.55 2.16
N ALA A 48 -3.77 10.00 2.81
CA ALA A 48 -4.62 8.96 2.21
C ALA A 48 -5.36 9.46 0.97
N LEU A 49 -5.89 10.69 1.02
CA LEU A 49 -6.60 11.31 -0.10
C LEU A 49 -5.69 11.53 -1.33
N SER A 50 -4.40 11.82 -1.12
CA SER A 50 -3.48 12.14 -2.21
C SER A 50 -3.20 10.97 -3.18
N CYS A 51 -3.51 9.72 -2.81
CA CYS A 51 -3.38 8.57 -3.69
C CYS A 51 -4.70 8.15 -4.38
N ILE A 52 -5.78 8.91 -4.17
CA ILE A 52 -7.05 8.70 -4.89
C ILE A 52 -6.81 8.94 -6.38
N GLY A 53 -7.22 7.98 -7.21
CA GLY A 53 -7.03 8.04 -8.66
C GLY A 53 -5.63 7.66 -9.15
N ALA A 54 -4.66 7.39 -8.27
CA ALA A 54 -3.39 6.83 -8.69
C ALA A 54 -3.57 5.44 -9.33
N GLY A 55 -2.64 5.04 -10.19
CA GLY A 55 -2.69 3.73 -10.85
C GLY A 55 -2.53 2.53 -9.89
N PRO A 56 -2.63 1.29 -10.42
CA PRO A 56 -2.27 0.09 -9.68
C PRO A 56 -0.76 0.06 -9.36
N LEU A 57 -0.36 -0.80 -8.41
CA LEU A 57 1.05 -1.12 -8.22
C LEU A 57 1.63 -1.78 -9.48
N LYS A 58 2.92 -1.58 -9.72
CA LYS A 58 3.60 -2.15 -10.89
C LYS A 58 3.64 -3.67 -10.77
N LYS A 59 3.66 -4.37 -11.90
CA LYS A 59 3.72 -5.84 -11.96
C LYS A 59 4.90 -6.39 -11.15
N ASP A 60 6.05 -5.75 -11.25
CA ASP A 60 7.30 -6.14 -10.62
C ASP A 60 7.22 -5.98 -9.09
N GLU A 61 6.53 -4.94 -8.64
CA GLU A 61 6.23 -4.69 -7.22
C GLU A 61 5.32 -5.81 -6.69
N MET A 62 4.26 -6.14 -7.41
CA MET A 62 3.34 -7.22 -7.04
C MET A 62 4.02 -8.59 -6.98
N GLN A 63 4.93 -8.88 -7.92
CA GLN A 63 5.74 -10.10 -7.87
C GLN A 63 6.64 -10.15 -6.63
N ARG A 64 7.24 -9.03 -6.26
CA ARG A 64 8.08 -8.94 -5.06
C ARG A 64 7.25 -9.10 -3.78
N ILE A 65 6.08 -8.48 -3.70
CA ILE A 65 5.12 -8.68 -2.60
C ILE A 65 4.79 -10.17 -2.46
N GLY A 66 4.45 -10.85 -3.57
CA GLY A 66 4.13 -12.28 -3.55
C GLY A 66 5.26 -13.16 -3.02
N LYS A 67 6.52 -12.84 -3.36
CA LYS A 67 7.70 -13.56 -2.83
C LYS A 67 7.86 -13.36 -1.32
N ILE A 68 7.71 -12.12 -0.84
CA ILE A 68 7.78 -11.81 0.59
C ILE A 68 6.67 -12.56 1.34
N TRP A 69 5.45 -12.55 0.81
CA TRP A 69 4.33 -13.28 1.41
C TRP A 69 4.63 -14.77 1.58
N GLN A 70 5.11 -15.43 0.52
CA GLN A 70 5.43 -16.87 0.55
C GLN A 70 6.57 -17.23 1.51
N ASN A 71 7.57 -16.37 1.65
CA ASN A 71 8.77 -16.67 2.44
C ASN A 71 8.67 -16.26 3.91
N ASP A 72 7.88 -15.22 4.21
CA ASP A 72 7.94 -14.52 5.50
C ASP A 72 6.62 -14.51 6.27
N PHE A 73 5.49 -14.77 5.60
CA PHE A 73 4.15 -14.60 6.19
C PHE A 73 3.19 -15.79 6.00
N ALA A 74 3.48 -16.70 5.07
CA ALA A 74 2.72 -17.93 4.82
C ALA A 74 2.98 -19.02 5.87
#